data_AF-A0A2E7BIL7-F1
#
_entry.id   AF-A0A2E7BIL7-F1
#
_cell.length_a   1.000
_cell.length_b   1.000
_cell.length_c   1.000
_cell.angle_alpha   90.00
_cell.angle_beta   90.00
_cell.angle_gamma   90.00
#
_symmetry.space_group_name_H-M   'P 1'
#
loop_
_entity.id
_entity.type
_entity.pdbx_description
1 polymer ?
#
loop_
_entity_poly.entity_id
_entity_poly.type
_entity_poly.pdbx_seq_one_letter_code
_entity_poly.pdbx_strand_id
1 'polypeptide(L)' 'MHCSVCQTEIADNALICFRCGAATTERRREPATLSAGRSYWFWAVVVGLGLALLMAVTLFNLWS' A
#
# COMPACT_ATOMS: atom_id res chain seq x y z
N MET A 1 23.36 7.12 -22.31
CA MET A 1 23.68 5.70 -21.98
C MET A 1 23.55 4.77 -23.21
N HIS A 2 24.05 3.52 -23.19
CA HIS A 2 23.91 2.56 -24.31
C HIS A 2 23.03 1.35 -23.95
N CYS A 3 22.26 0.84 -24.92
CA CYS A 3 21.45 -0.36 -24.76
C CYS A 3 22.32 -1.61 -24.53
N SER A 4 22.05 -2.40 -23.49
CA SER A 4 22.74 -3.67 -23.24
C SER A 4 22.52 -4.72 -24.34
N VAL A 5 21.41 -4.65 -25.08
CA VAL A 5 21.03 -5.62 -26.11
C VAL A 5 21.55 -5.26 -27.49
N CYS A 6 21.37 -4.01 -27.92
CA CYS A 6 21.66 -3.60 -29.31
C CYS A 6 22.72 -2.50 -29.42
N GLN A 7 23.30 -2.06 -28.30
CA GLN A 7 24.36 -1.04 -28.25
C GLN A 7 23.99 0.28 -28.95
N THR A 8 22.70 0.58 -29.12
CA THR A 8 22.28 1.92 -29.59
C THR A 8 22.44 2.92 -28.46
N GLU A 9 22.74 4.16 -28.83
CA GLU A 9 22.71 5.29 -27.91
C GLU A 9 21.27 5.58 -27.49
N ILE A 10 21.06 5.83 -26.20
CA ILE A 10 19.75 6.07 -25.59
C ILE A 10 19.87 7.26 -24.62
N ALA A 11 18.85 8.12 -24.61
CA ALA A 11 18.69 9.17 -23.62
C ALA A 11 18.53 8.59 -22.21
N ASP A 12 19.09 9.26 -21.19
CA ASP A 12 19.22 8.73 -19.82
C ASP A 12 17.87 8.48 -19.09
N ASN A 13 16.76 8.94 -19.66
CA ASN A 13 15.40 8.79 -19.15
C ASN A 13 14.52 7.80 -19.95
N ALA A 14 15.06 7.11 -20.96
CA ALA A 14 14.26 6.16 -21.71
C ALA A 14 14.05 4.87 -20.90
N LEU A 15 12.78 4.45 -20.76
CA LEU A 15 12.37 3.20 -20.12
C LEU A 15 12.53 1.98 -21.04
N ILE A 16 12.51 2.22 -22.35
CA ILE A 16 12.51 1.21 -23.40
C ILE A 16 13.45 1.68 -24.51
N CYS A 17 14.23 0.76 -25.06
CA CYS A 17 15.04 1.01 -26.25
C CYS A 17 14.13 1.16 -27.48
N PHE A 18 14.18 2.31 -28.16
CA PHE A 18 13.39 2.58 -29.37
C PHE A 18 13.76 1.66 -30.55
N ARG A 19 14.96 1.06 -30.53
CA ARG A 19 15.45 0.22 -31.63
C ARG A 19 15.05 -1.24 -31.48
N CYS A 20 15.23 -1.82 -30.29
CA CYS A 20 15.01 -3.25 -30.07
C CYS A 20 13.84 -3.57 -29.12
N GLY A 21 13.21 -2.57 -28.51
CA GLY A 21 12.10 -2.78 -27.56
C GLY A 21 12.50 -3.33 -26.19
N ALA A 22 13.80 -3.49 -25.91
CA ALA A 22 14.27 -3.96 -24.61
C ALA A 22 14.02 -2.92 -23.51
N ALA A 23 13.51 -3.36 -22.36
CA ALA A 23 13.40 -2.53 -21.17
C ALA A 23 14.80 -2.21 -20.63
N THR A 24 15.09 -0.92 -20.43
CA THR A 24 16.38 -0.42 -19.93
C THR A 24 16.38 -0.28 -18.41
N THR A 25 15.20 -0.26 -17.79
CA THR A 25 15.05 -0.12 -16.33
C THR A 25 14.79 -1.46 -15.67
N GLU A 26 15.68 -1.86 -14.76
CA GLU A 26 15.42 -2.96 -13.83
C GLU A 26 14.33 -2.56 -12.83
N ARG A 27 13.33 -3.42 -12.64
CA ARG A 27 12.22 -3.16 -11.72
C ARG A 27 12.72 -3.30 -10.27
N ARG A 28 13.32 -2.25 -9.70
CA ARG A 28 13.91 -2.25 -8.34
C ARG A 28 12.90 -2.27 -7.17
N ARG A 29 11.62 -2.03 -7.43
CA ARG A 29 10.60 -1.99 -6.37
C ARG A 29 9.71 -3.22 -6.44
N GLU A 30 9.95 -4.11 -5.50
CA GLU A 30 8.99 -5.11 -5.05
C GLU A 30 7.76 -4.39 -4.49
N PRO A 31 6.53 -4.79 -4.85
CA PRO A 31 5.32 -4.14 -4.35
C PRO A 31 5.24 -4.33 -2.83
N ALA A 32 5.09 -3.23 -2.10
CA ALA A 32 4.90 -3.28 -0.66
C ALA A 32 3.69 -4.16 -0.34
N THR A 33 3.91 -5.22 0.45
CA THR A 33 2.83 -6.08 0.92
C THR A 33 2.05 -5.30 1.98
N LEU A 34 0.85 -4.84 1.62
CA LEU A 34 -0.08 -4.25 2.58
C LEU A 34 -0.52 -5.34 3.55
N SER A 35 0.14 -5.42 4.72
CA SER A 35 -0.23 -6.36 5.77
C SER A 35 -1.60 -5.96 6.34
N ALA A 36 -2.66 -6.56 5.80
CA ALA A 36 -4.04 -6.27 6.15
C ALA A 36 -4.39 -6.57 7.63
N GLY A 37 -3.55 -7.31 8.34
CA GLY A 37 -3.84 -7.83 9.69
C GLY A 37 -3.89 -6.77 10.80
N ARG A 38 -3.17 -5.65 10.68
CA ARG A 38 -3.16 -4.62 11.74
C ARG A 38 -4.49 -3.85 11.83
N SER A 39 -5.20 -3.71 10.71
CA SER A 39 -6.40 -2.87 10.62
C SER A 39 -7.60 -3.46 11.37
N TYR A 40 -7.79 -4.78 11.29
CA TYR A 40 -8.95 -5.46 11.89
C TYR A 40 -8.97 -5.36 13.42
N TRP A 41 -7.82 -5.49 14.07
CA TRP A 41 -7.73 -5.45 15.54
C TRP A 41 -8.05 -4.06 16.10
N PHE A 42 -7.59 -3.00 15.43
CA PHE A 42 -7.95 -1.62 15.79
C PHE A 42 -9.46 -1.39 15.71
N TRP A 43 -10.10 -1.84 14.62
CA TRP A 43 -11.56 -1.73 14.47
C TRP A 43 -12.32 -2.53 15.54
N ALA A 44 -11.85 -3.72 15.90
CA ALA A 44 -12.45 -4.52 16.96
C ALA A 44 -12.41 -3.80 18.32
N VAL A 45 -11.28 -3.17 18.67
CA VAL A 45 -11.14 -2.39 19.92
C VAL A 45 -12.05 -1.17 19.92
N VAL A 46 -12.09 -0.41 18.81
CA VAL A 46 -12.93 0.79 18.69
C VAL A 46 -14.42 0.46 18.83
N VAL A 47 -14.88 -0.59 18.13
CA VAL A 47 -16.28 -1.03 18.20
C VAL A 47 -16.63 -1.54 19.60
N GLY A 48 -15.74 -2.34 20.20
CA GLY A 48 -15.94 -2.84 21.57
C GLY A 48 -16.06 -1.71 22.60
N LEU A 49 -15.18 -0.70 22.53
CA LEU A 49 -15.21 0.45 23.43
C LEU A 49 -16.50 1.28 23.24
N GLY A 50 -16.91 1.51 21.99
CA GLY A 50 -18.14 2.25 21.66
C GLY A 50 -19.38 1.56 22.20
N LEU A 51 -19.49 0.23 22.04
CA LEU A 51 -20.60 -0.56 22.59
C LEU A 51 -20.62 -0.52 24.12
N ALA A 52 -19.46 -0.64 24.77
CA ALA A 52 -19.37 -0.58 26.23
C ALA A 52 -19.81 0.79 26.78
N LEU A 53 -19.40 1.89 26.14
CA LEU A 53 -19.83 3.24 26.52
C LEU A 53 -21.32 3.44 26.31
N LEU A 54 -21.87 2.99 25.18
CA LEU A 54 -23.32 3.05 24.93
C LEU A 54 -24.11 2.30 26.01
N MET A 55 -23.66 1.08 26.36
CA MET A 55 -24.28 0.29 27.42
C MET A 55 -24.24 1.00 28.78
N ALA A 56 -23.10 1.62 29.12
CA ALA A 56 -22.96 2.36 30.36
C ALA A 56 -23.91 3.58 30.40
N VAL A 57 -24.02 4.31 29.29
CA VAL A 57 -24.91 5.48 29.19
C VAL A 57 -26.39 5.08 29.29
N THR A 58 -26.82 3.99 28.63
CA THR A 58 -28.22 3.54 28.71
C THR A 58 -28.58 3.04 30.10
N LEU A 59 -27.70 2.30 30.76
CA LEU A 59 -27.88 1.86 32.15
C LEU A 59 -27.96 3.05 33.11
N PHE A 60 -27.09 4.05 32.93
CA PHE A 60 -27.11 5.26 33.74
C PHE A 60 -28.39 6.08 33.55
N ASN A 61 -28.86 6.23 32.31
CA ASN A 61 -30.11 6.94 32.01
C ASN A 61 -31.36 6.19 32.48
N LEU A 62 -31.32 4.86 32.54
CA LEU A 62 -32.46 4.06 33.02
C LEU A 62 -32.57 4.05 34.56
N TRP A 63 -31.48 4.34 35.27
CA TRP A 63 -31.41 4.33 36.72
C TRP A 63 -31.62 5.74 37.35
N SER A 64 -31.47 6.81 36.55
CA SER A 64 -31.78 8.20 36.92
C SER A 64 -33.25 8.55 36.68
#